data_AF-A0A7C3GGJ5-F1
#
_entry.id   AF-A0A7C3GGJ5-F1
#
_cell.length_a   1.000
_cell.length_b   1.000
_cell.length_c   1.000
_cell.angle_alpha   90.00
_cell.angle_beta   90.00
_cell.angle_gamma   90.00
#
_symmetry.space_group_name_H-M   'P 1'
#
loop_
_entity.id
_entity.type
_entity.pdbx_description
1 polymer ?
#
loop_
_entity_poly.entity_id
_entity_poly.type
_entity_poly.pdbx_seq_one_letter_code
_entity_poly.pdbx_strand_id
1 'polypeptide(L)' 'MWNPNAVLAETFIEREKGRWVVYLEVSFWELEKAGDEQFETVRHRIQDYAKKREAEIAANLVKRAANRDLPAPPTGL' A
#
# COMPACT_ATOMS: atom_id res chain seq x y z
N MET A 1 -10.56 0.15 12.08
CA MET A 1 -10.00 1.25 12.88
C MET A 1 -8.90 1.87 12.03
N TRP A 2 -8.95 3.16 11.76
CA TRP A 2 -7.93 3.89 10.99
C TRP A 2 -6.65 3.96 11.85
N ASN A 3 -5.49 3.56 11.33
CA ASN A 3 -4.23 3.67 12.06
C ASN A 3 -3.58 5.01 11.71
N PRO A 4 -3.46 5.97 12.66
CA PRO A 4 -2.90 7.30 12.40
C PRO A 4 -1.43 7.27 11.98
N ASN A 5 -0.77 6.13 12.10
CA ASN A 5 0.65 5.96 11.78
C ASN A 5 0.89 5.50 10.34
N ALA A 6 -0.15 5.33 9.51
CA ALA A 6 0.01 4.97 8.11
C ALA A 6 0.71 6.10 7.33
N VAL A 7 1.79 5.77 6.62
CA VAL A 7 2.69 6.80 6.06
C VAL A 7 2.96 6.67 4.57
N LEU A 8 2.82 5.47 4.04
CA LEU A 8 3.04 5.22 2.63
C LEU A 8 2.13 4.10 2.16
N ALA A 9 1.58 4.27 0.97
CA ALA A 9 0.82 3.25 0.27
C ALA A 9 1.41 3.03 -1.13
N GLU A 10 1.84 1.81 -1.40
CA GLU A 10 2.42 1.38 -2.68
C GLU A 10 1.64 0.22 -3.28
N THR A 11 1.69 0.09 -4.61
CA THR A 11 1.02 -1.03 -5.29
C THR A 11 2.00 -1.87 -6.07
N PHE A 12 1.87 -3.18 -5.96
CA PHE A 12 2.68 -4.16 -6.66
C PHE A 12 1.82 -5.01 -7.58
N ILE A 13 2.39 -5.43 -8.71
CA ILE A 13 1.73 -6.32 -9.64
C ILE A 13 2.59 -7.56 -9.79
N GLU A 14 2.04 -8.71 -9.42
CA GLU A 14 2.70 -9.99 -9.54
C GLU A 14 1.90 -10.92 -10.46
N ARG A 15 2.60 -11.89 -11.09
CA ARG A 15 1.95 -12.86 -11.96
C ARG A 15 1.78 -14.18 -11.21
N GLU A 16 0.53 -14.57 -11.01
CA GLU A 16 0.17 -15.81 -10.30
C GLU A 16 -0.82 -16.63 -11.11
N LYS A 17 -0.49 -17.92 -11.31
CA LYS A 17 -1.38 -18.87 -12.02
C LYS A 17 -1.96 -18.33 -13.33
N GLY A 18 -1.15 -17.58 -14.08
CA GLY A 18 -1.53 -16.98 -15.37
C GLY A 18 -2.33 -15.68 -15.30
N ARG A 19 -2.59 -15.15 -14.10
CA ARG A 19 -3.31 -13.90 -13.85
C ARG A 19 -2.36 -12.82 -13.30
N TRP A 20 -2.70 -11.55 -13.49
CA TRP A 20 -1.96 -10.41 -12.96
C TRP A 20 -2.64 -9.93 -11.68
N VAL A 21 -2.02 -10.14 -10.54
CA VAL A 21 -2.57 -9.83 -9.21
C VAL A 21 -2.03 -8.48 -8.77
N VAL A 22 -2.94 -7.59 -8.36
CA VAL A 22 -2.60 -6.31 -7.75
C VAL A 22 -2.59 -6.45 -6.24
N TYR A 23 -1.49 -6.05 -5.63
CA TYR A 23 -1.30 -5.92 -4.20
C TYR A 23 -1.23 -4.46 -3.80
N LEU A 24 -1.80 -4.12 -2.65
CA LEU A 24 -1.59 -2.86 -1.96
C LEU A 24 -0.72 -3.14 -0.73
N GLU A 25 0.34 -2.37 -0.58
CA GLU A 25 1.26 -2.44 0.53
C GLU A 25 1.19 -1.10 1.28
N VAL A 26 0.94 -1.16 2.58
CA VAL A 26 0.84 0.03 3.43
C VAL A 26 1.88 -0.07 4.53
N SER A 27 2.70 0.97 4.65
CA SER A 27 3.70 1.09 5.70
C SER A 27 3.19 1.98 6.83
N PHE A 28 3.51 1.62 8.06
CA PHE A 28 3.13 2.30 9.28
C PHE A 28 4.38 2.61 10.12
N TRP A 29 4.43 3.79 10.75
CA TRP A 29 5.43 4.03 11.79
C TRP A 29 5.14 3.13 13.01
N GLU A 30 6.14 2.39 13.45
CA GLU A 30 6.10 1.63 14.68
C GLU A 30 6.83 2.41 15.78
N LEU A 31 6.09 3.31 16.44
CA LEU A 31 6.64 4.27 17.42
C LEU A 31 7.12 3.61 18.73
N GLU A 32 6.77 2.35 18.98
CA GLU A 32 7.09 1.65 20.23
C GLU A 32 8.32 0.73 20.14
N LYS A 33 8.84 0.44 18.94
CA LYS A 33 10.06 -0.36 18.78
C LYS A 33 11.31 0.52 18.81
N ALA A 34 12.04 0.46 19.92
CA ALA A 34 13.39 1.00 20.02
C ALA A 34 14.36 0.11 19.21
N GLY A 35 14.53 0.41 17.92
CA GLY A 35 15.45 -0.26 17.00
C GLY A 35 15.53 0.44 15.63
N ASP A 36 16.44 0.00 14.76
CA ASP A 36 16.69 0.61 13.44
C ASP A 36 15.55 0.37 12.41
N GLU A 37 14.64 -0.57 12.67
CA GLU A 37 13.47 -0.83 11.83
C GLU A 37 12.22 -0.18 12.43
N GLN A 38 11.93 1.04 11.98
CA GLN A 38 10.82 1.86 12.49
C GLN A 38 9.51 1.72 11.70
N PHE A 39 9.43 0.74 10.77
CA PHE A 39 8.29 0.59 9.88
C PHE A 39 7.75 -0.83 9.86
N GLU A 40 6.45 -0.97 10.13
CA GLU A 40 5.70 -2.18 9.83
C GLU A 40 5.03 -2.04 8.46
N THR A 41 5.08 -3.09 7.64
CA THR A 41 4.47 -3.08 6.32
C THR A 41 3.45 -4.21 6.19
N VAL A 42 2.22 -3.87 5.81
CA VAL A 42 1.14 -4.82 5.58
C VAL A 42 0.83 -4.89 4.09
N ARG A 43 0.88 -6.10 3.53
CA ARG A 43 0.51 -6.37 2.13
C ARG A 43 -0.86 -7.02 2.05
N HIS A 44 -1.72 -6.46 1.20
CA HIS A 44 -3.07 -6.96 0.96
C HIS A 44 -3.33 -7.20 -0.54
N ARG A 45 -3.93 -8.35 -0.86
CA ARG A 45 -4.34 -8.69 -2.22
C ARG A 45 -5.63 -7.96 -2.57
N ILE A 46 -5.61 -7.14 -3.62
CA ILE A 46 -6.79 -6.38 -4.06
C ILE A 46 -7.63 -7.22 -5.02
N GLN A 47 -7.08 -7.52 -6.20
CA GLN A 47 -7.79 -8.22 -7.27
C GLN A 47 -6.82 -8.79 -8.30
N ASP A 48 -7.27 -9.76 -9.09
CA ASP A 48 -6.54 -10.28 -10.24
C ASP A 48 -7.21 -9.98 -11.59
N TYR A 49 -6.37 -9.81 -12.62
CA TYR A 49 -6.75 -9.40 -13.96
C TYR A 49 -6.21 -10.36 -15.01
N ALA A 50 -6.91 -10.44 -16.15
CA ALA A 50 -6.46 -11.27 -17.28
C ALA A 50 -5.26 -10.63 -17.99
N LYS A 51 -5.27 -9.31 -18.15
CA LYS A 51 -4.25 -8.56 -18.90
C LYS A 51 -3.42 -7.67 -17.98
N LYS A 52 -2.12 -7.57 -18.29
CA LYS A 52 -1.20 -6.72 -17.53
C LYS A 52 -1.64 -5.26 -17.49
N ARG A 53 -2.09 -4.74 -18.64
CA ARG A 53 -2.55 -3.34 -18.76
C ARG A 53 -3.74 -3.01 -17.85
N GLU A 54 -4.65 -3.96 -17.64
CA GLU A 54 -5.79 -3.79 -16.75
C GLU A 54 -5.33 -3.71 -15.29
N ALA A 55 -4.39 -4.59 -14.90
CA ALA A 55 -3.76 -4.54 -13.58
C ALA A 55 -2.98 -3.24 -13.36
N GLU A 56 -2.25 -2.75 -14.36
CA GLU A 56 -1.49 -1.49 -14.27
C GLU A 56 -2.41 -0.27 -14.08
N ILE A 57 -3.56 -0.23 -14.77
CA ILE A 57 -4.55 0.83 -14.57
C ILE A 57 -5.13 0.74 -13.16
N ALA A 58 -5.55 -0.46 -12.73
CA ALA A 58 -6.12 -0.66 -11.40
C ALA A 58 -5.13 -0.30 -10.29
N ALA A 59 -3.87 -0.74 -10.39
CA ALA A 59 -2.81 -0.43 -9.44
C ALA A 59 -2.62 1.09 -9.29
N ASN A 60 -2.56 1.84 -10.39
CA ASN A 60 -2.45 3.29 -10.34
C ASN A 60 -3.65 3.97 -9.67
N LEU A 61 -4.87 3.50 -9.94
CA LEU A 61 -6.09 4.02 -9.30
C LEU A 61 -6.10 3.74 -7.80
N VAL A 62 -5.78 2.51 -7.41
CA VAL A 62 -5.71 2.08 -6.01
C VAL A 62 -4.63 2.86 -5.27
N LYS A 63 -3.42 3.00 -5.84
CA LYS A 63 -2.33 3.78 -5.24
C LYS A 63 -2.74 5.22 -4.96
N ARG A 64 -3.37 5.88 -5.94
CA ARG A 64 -3.83 7.27 -5.78
C ARG A 64 -4.90 7.41 -4.71
N ALA A 65 -5.87 6.49 -4.69
CA ALA A 65 -6.92 6.49 -3.68
C ALA A 65 -6.33 6.25 -2.28
N ALA A 66 -5.48 5.23 -2.13
CA ALA A 66 -4.86 4.91 -0.85
C ALA A 66 -3.99 6.05 -0.32
N ASN A 67 -3.13 6.66 -1.15
CA ASN A 67 -2.29 7.78 -0.72
C ASN A 67 -3.10 9.04 -0.38
N ARG A 68 -4.22 9.30 -1.06
CA ARG A 68 -5.12 10.40 -0.71
C ARG A 68 -5.76 10.20 0.67
N ASP A 69 -6.06 8.95 0.99
CA ASP A 69 -6.69 8.57 2.25
C ASP A 69 -5.65 8.32 3.37
N LEU A 70 -4.34 8.53 3.12
CA LEU A 70 -3.36 8.55 4.20
C LEU A 70 -3.56 9.81 5.05
N PRO A 71 -3.39 9.73 6.38
CA PRO A 71 -3.34 10.91 7.21
C PRO A 71 -2.23 11.84 6.70
N ALA A 72 -2.53 13.14 6.59
CA ALA A 72 -1.49 14.12 6.33
C ALA A 72 -0.40 13.97 7.42
N PRO A 73 0.89 14.10 7.07
CA PRO A 73 1.95 14.11 8.08
C PRO A 73 1.57 15.17 9.13
N PRO A 74 1.75 14.88 10.43
CA PRO A 74 1.35 15.80 11.48
C PRO A 74 1.98 17.17 11.22
N THR A 75 1.17 18.14 10.85
CA THR A 75 1.59 19.54 10.73
C THR A 75 1.92 20.04 12.13
N GLY A 76 3.21 20.04 12.46
CA GLY A 76 3.66 20.47 13.78
C GLY A 76 5.08 20.01 14.12
N LEU A 77 6.07 20.41 13.30
CA LEU A 77 7.44 20.66 13.75
C LEU A 77 7.86 22.02 13.23
#